data_AF-A0A672QCS8-F1
#
_entry.id   AF-A0A672QCS8-F1
#
_cell.length_a   1.000
_cell.length_b   1.000
_cell.length_c   1.000
_cell.angle_alpha   90.00
_cell.angle_beta   90.00
_cell.angle_gamma   90.00
#
_symmetry.space_group_name_H-M   'P 1'
#
loop_
_entity.id
_entity.type
_entity.pdbx_description
1 polymer ?
#
loop_
_entity_poly.entity_id
_entity_poly.type
_entity_poly.pdbx_seq_one_letter_code
_entity_poly.pdbx_strand_id
1 'polypeptide(L)'
;MFSAVVNMQGIKGYFSFHQPSPFDLTTITVNLTNLDRRVGPYHVHQFPLPQMRSPSDSSCSNNNLGGHWNPFNVNTQAPAYPPPRGSTHDLFEVGDLSARHGSLENTNNFQATFMDWNLPLFGRNSIVGRSVVIHMPNSTRFACASISYPGEVTVAKAQLSCGLGVACGRTIHMVYSDE
;
A
#
# COMPACT_ATOMS: atom_id res chain seq x y z
N MET A 1 6.50 11.38 -9.77
CA MET A 1 6.68 10.02 -9.24
C MET A 1 5.84 9.85 -7.99
N PHE A 2 4.97 8.83 -7.94
CA PHE A 2 4.13 8.59 -6.76
C PHE A 2 4.96 7.96 -5.65
N SER A 3 4.66 8.27 -4.39
CA SER A 3 5.48 7.74 -3.30
C SER A 3 4.69 7.49 -2.02
N ALA A 4 5.13 6.48 -1.28
CA ALA A 4 4.73 6.24 0.09
C ALA A 4 5.97 6.39 0.98
N VAL A 5 6.08 7.53 1.66
CA VAL A 5 7.18 7.84 2.57
C VAL A 5 6.90 7.19 3.93
N VAL A 6 7.77 6.27 4.34
CA VAL A 6 7.65 5.54 5.59
C VAL A 6 8.52 6.21 6.64
N ASN A 7 7.88 6.68 7.71
CA ASN A 7 8.55 7.18 8.91
C ASN A 7 7.69 6.80 10.13
N MET A 8 7.77 5.54 10.53
CA MET A 8 6.89 4.96 11.55
C MET A 8 7.59 3.80 12.25
N GLN A 9 7.43 3.68 13.57
CA GLN A 9 8.04 2.61 14.39
C GLN A 9 9.56 2.46 14.17
N GLY A 10 10.26 3.58 13.93
CA GLY A 10 11.71 3.62 13.67
C GLY A 10 12.13 3.27 12.24
N ILE A 11 11.25 2.66 11.44
CA ILE A 11 11.49 2.42 10.01
C ILE A 11 11.48 3.76 9.28
N LYS A 12 12.52 3.99 8.46
CA LYS A 12 12.64 5.17 7.61
C LYS A 12 12.91 4.76 6.17
N GLY A 13 12.29 5.46 5.23
CA GLY A 13 12.52 5.25 3.81
C GLY A 13 11.28 5.52 2.98
N TYR A 14 11.18 4.87 1.83
CA TYR A 14 10.08 5.04 0.90
C TYR A 14 9.85 3.84 0.00
N PHE A 15 8.62 3.78 -0.52
CA PHE A 15 8.28 3.12 -1.76
C PHE A 15 8.01 4.20 -2.79
N SER A 16 8.50 4.02 -4.02
CA SER A 16 8.24 4.95 -5.10
C SER A 16 7.78 4.20 -6.35
N PHE A 17 6.77 4.74 -7.00
CA PHE A 17 6.07 4.11 -8.11
C PHE A 17 6.10 5.03 -9.32
N HIS A 18 6.47 4.48 -10.46
CA HIS A 18 6.55 5.19 -11.72
C HIS A 18 5.92 4.36 -12.84
N GLN A 19 4.96 4.96 -13.54
CA GLN A 19 4.31 4.37 -14.70
C GLN A 19 4.13 5.50 -15.72
N PRO A 20 4.89 5.52 -16.83
CA PRO A 20 4.87 6.62 -17.80
C PRO A 20 3.48 6.87 -18.43
N SER A 21 2.72 5.81 -18.66
CA SER A 21 1.36 5.87 -19.17
C SER A 21 0.50 4.70 -18.65
N PRO A 22 -0.83 4.71 -18.84
CA PRO A 22 -1.70 3.60 -18.45
C PRO A 22 -1.37 2.25 -19.09
N PHE A 23 -0.57 2.22 -20.16
CA PHE A 23 -0.19 1.01 -20.90
C PHE A 23 1.20 0.49 -20.55
N ASP A 24 1.98 1.26 -19.79
CA ASP A 24 3.33 0.89 -19.39
C ASP A 24 3.34 0.08 -18.09
N LEU A 25 4.47 -0.58 -17.84
CA LEU A 25 4.69 -1.30 -16.59
C LEU A 25 4.99 -0.32 -15.45
N THR A 26 4.61 -0.71 -14.24
CA THR A 26 4.93 0.08 -13.05
C THR A 26 6.31 -0.33 -12.54
N THR A 27 7.24 0.61 -12.54
CA THR A 27 8.51 0.47 -11.82
C THR A 27 8.30 0.81 -10.35
N ILE A 28 8.71 -0.09 -9.47
CA ILE A 28 8.67 0.07 -8.01
C ILE A 28 10.10 0.21 -7.52
N THR A 29 10.43 1.31 -6.85
CA THR A 29 11.70 1.48 -6.13
C THR A 29 11.44 1.45 -4.64
N VAL A 30 12.14 0.58 -3.93
CA VAL A 30 12.02 0.45 -2.46
C VAL A 30 13.36 0.80 -1.85
N ASN A 31 13.35 1.67 -0.84
CA ASN A 31 14.50 1.94 0.00
C ASN A 31 14.02 2.10 1.44
N LEU A 32 14.34 1.13 2.29
CA LEU A 32 13.94 1.08 3.68
C LEU A 32 15.14 0.79 4.57
N THR A 33 15.16 1.42 5.74
CA THR A 33 16.21 1.27 6.75
C THR A 33 15.59 1.01 8.12
N ASN A 34 16.40 0.47 9.04
CA ASN A 34 16.00 0.14 10.42
C ASN A 34 14.85 -0.87 10.49
N LEU A 35 14.86 -1.87 9.60
CA LEU A 35 13.90 -2.97 9.62
C LEU A 35 14.16 -3.92 10.81
N ASP A 36 15.42 -4.00 11.26
CA ASP A 36 15.83 -4.75 12.46
C ASP A 36 15.40 -6.23 12.44
N ARG A 37 15.21 -6.79 11.23
CA ARG A 37 14.68 -8.15 11.00
C ARG A 37 13.32 -8.43 11.64
N ARG A 38 12.53 -7.37 11.94
CA ARG A 38 11.24 -7.48 12.64
C ARG A 38 10.04 -7.65 11.71
N VAL A 39 10.21 -7.33 10.44
CA VAL A 39 9.13 -7.26 9.44
C VAL A 39 9.40 -8.18 8.26
N GLY A 40 8.37 -8.44 7.47
CA GLY A 40 8.45 -9.35 6.34
C GLY A 40 7.50 -8.95 5.22
N PRO A 41 6.23 -9.36 5.29
CA PRO A 41 5.26 -9.05 4.24
C PRO A 41 4.96 -7.55 4.16
N TYR A 42 4.67 -7.07 2.97
CA TYR A 42 4.21 -5.73 2.69
C TYR A 42 3.22 -5.74 1.52
N HIS A 43 2.14 -5.00 1.68
CA HIS A 43 1.00 -5.00 0.76
C HIS A 43 0.48 -3.59 0.52
N VAL A 44 -0.15 -3.38 -0.62
CA VAL A 44 -1.04 -2.23 -0.83
C VAL A 44 -2.40 -2.54 -0.19
N HIS A 45 -2.89 -1.62 0.65
CA HIS A 45 -4.19 -1.70 1.30
C HIS A 45 -5.23 -0.82 0.63
N GLN A 46 -6.50 -0.94 1.02
CA GLN A 46 -7.60 -0.30 0.32
C GLN A 46 -7.61 1.23 0.44
N PHE A 47 -7.31 1.77 1.63
CA PHE A 47 -7.51 3.19 1.94
C PHE A 47 -6.19 3.89 2.30
N PRO A 48 -6.10 5.22 2.08
CA PRO A 48 -4.96 5.99 2.53
C PRO A 48 -4.97 6.10 4.07
N LEU A 49 -3.84 6.48 4.66
CA LEU A 49 -3.81 6.82 6.07
C LEU A 49 -4.74 8.00 6.36
N PRO A 50 -5.49 7.95 7.48
CA PRO A 50 -6.26 9.09 7.93
C PRO A 50 -5.32 10.27 8.22
N GLN A 51 -5.77 11.49 7.91
CA GLN A 51 -5.00 12.69 8.22
C GLN A 51 -4.98 12.91 9.73
N MET A 52 -3.87 12.51 10.35
CA MET A 52 -3.62 12.65 11.78
C MET A 52 -2.37 13.50 12.01
N ARG A 53 -2.35 14.30 13.08
CA ARG A 53 -1.17 15.12 13.43
C ARG A 53 0.07 14.28 13.68
N SER A 54 -0.11 13.11 14.29
CA SER A 54 0.97 12.16 14.58
C SER A 54 0.46 10.73 14.35
N PRO A 55 0.70 10.15 13.16
CA PRO A 55 0.35 8.76 12.88
C PRO A 55 1.12 7.80 13.79
N SER A 56 0.45 6.79 14.30
CA SER A 56 1.03 5.69 15.09
C SER A 56 0.73 4.34 14.45
N ASP A 57 1.17 3.24 15.06
CA ASP A 57 0.84 1.88 14.64
C ASP A 57 -0.69 1.64 14.54
N SER A 58 -1.46 2.18 15.49
CA SER A 58 -2.93 2.11 15.46
C SER A 58 -3.55 2.81 14.23
N SER A 59 -2.84 3.76 13.62
CA SER A 59 -3.25 4.37 12.35
C SER A 59 -3.29 3.35 11.22
N CYS A 60 -2.50 2.28 11.28
CA CYS A 60 -2.47 1.22 10.28
C CYS A 60 -3.61 0.20 10.42
N SER A 61 -4.49 0.32 11.41
CA SER A 61 -5.53 -0.67 11.72
C SER A 61 -6.46 -1.01 10.55
N ASN A 62 -7.12 -2.17 10.63
CA ASN A 62 -8.13 -2.62 9.66
C ASN A 62 -9.24 -1.57 9.45
N ASN A 63 -9.67 -0.91 10.52
CA ASN A 63 -10.73 0.09 10.48
C ASN A 63 -10.33 1.33 9.66
N ASN A 64 -9.04 1.65 9.62
CA ASN A 64 -8.53 2.82 8.91
C ASN A 64 -8.16 2.48 7.47
N LEU A 65 -7.34 1.44 7.26
CA LEU A 65 -6.75 1.16 5.93
C LEU A 65 -7.52 0.11 5.12
N GLY A 66 -8.50 -0.55 5.74
CA GLY A 66 -9.21 -1.67 5.11
C GLY A 66 -8.32 -2.89 4.94
N GLY A 67 -8.79 -3.86 4.17
CA GLY A 67 -8.04 -5.07 3.81
C GLY A 67 -6.97 -4.80 2.75
N HIS A 68 -6.37 -5.87 2.23
CA HIS A 68 -5.47 -5.79 1.09
C HIS A 68 -6.22 -5.32 -0.17
N TRP A 69 -5.50 -4.72 -1.11
CA TRP A 69 -6.04 -4.29 -2.37
C TRP A 69 -6.19 -5.46 -3.34
N ASN A 70 -7.42 -5.96 -3.49
CA ASN A 70 -7.75 -7.13 -4.30
C ASN A 70 -8.97 -6.90 -5.21
N PRO A 71 -8.86 -6.03 -6.23
CA PRO A 71 -10.00 -5.66 -7.07
C PRO A 71 -10.55 -6.83 -7.90
N PHE A 72 -9.76 -7.88 -8.10
CA PHE A 72 -10.11 -9.06 -8.90
C PHE A 72 -10.54 -10.26 -8.06
N ASN A 73 -10.65 -10.10 -6.72
CA ASN A 73 -11.04 -11.15 -5.79
C ASN A 73 -10.20 -12.45 -5.94
N VAL A 74 -8.89 -12.31 -6.13
CA VAL A 74 -7.96 -13.44 -6.12
C VAL A 74 -8.12 -14.18 -4.79
N ASN A 75 -8.32 -15.51 -4.85
CA ASN A 75 -8.51 -16.32 -3.65
C ASN A 75 -7.16 -16.58 -2.96
N THR A 76 -6.81 -15.72 -2.01
CA THR A 76 -5.55 -15.82 -1.23
C THR A 76 -5.55 -16.97 -0.22
N GLN A 77 -6.69 -17.64 0.00
CA GLN A 77 -6.80 -18.82 0.87
C GLN A 77 -6.71 -20.13 0.08
N ALA A 78 -6.60 -20.06 -1.25
CA ALA A 78 -6.41 -21.26 -2.05
C ALA A 78 -5.04 -21.90 -1.73
N PRO A 79 -4.92 -23.23 -1.69
CA PRO A 79 -3.63 -23.91 -1.49
C PRO A 79 -2.56 -23.55 -2.53
N ALA A 80 -2.99 -23.09 -3.71
CA ALA A 80 -2.13 -22.64 -4.79
C ALA A 80 -1.61 -21.19 -4.63
N TYR A 81 -2.01 -20.49 -3.56
CA TYR A 81 -1.56 -19.14 -3.27
C TYR A 81 -0.47 -19.12 -2.18
N PRO A 82 0.61 -18.34 -2.35
CA PRO A 82 0.94 -17.56 -3.53
C PRO A 82 1.35 -18.46 -4.71
N PRO A 83 1.08 -18.05 -5.96
CA PRO A 83 1.60 -18.73 -7.14
C PRO A 83 3.13 -18.88 -7.08
N PRO A 84 3.71 -19.92 -7.71
CA PRO A 84 5.16 -20.09 -7.79
C PRO A 84 5.88 -18.85 -8.33
N ARG A 85 7.13 -18.66 -7.90
CA ARG A 85 7.97 -17.58 -8.45
C ARG A 85 8.07 -17.70 -9.98
N GLY A 86 7.88 -16.57 -10.66
CA GLY A 86 7.88 -16.51 -12.14
C GLY A 86 6.50 -16.72 -12.77
N SER A 87 5.45 -16.98 -11.99
CA SER A 87 4.07 -16.88 -12.45
C SER A 87 3.73 -15.47 -12.94
N THR A 88 2.72 -15.38 -13.82
CA THR A 88 2.22 -14.10 -14.31
C THR A 88 1.59 -13.28 -13.16
N HIS A 89 1.78 -11.96 -13.18
CA HIS A 89 1.45 -11.08 -12.04
C HIS A 89 -0.06 -10.93 -11.78
N ASP A 90 -0.90 -11.35 -12.71
CA ASP A 90 -2.37 -11.38 -12.61
C ASP A 90 -2.89 -12.50 -11.69
N LEU A 91 -2.07 -13.52 -11.42
CA LEU A 91 -2.41 -14.61 -10.49
C LEU A 91 -2.26 -14.20 -9.01
N PHE A 92 -1.66 -13.04 -8.75
CA PHE A 92 -1.45 -12.51 -7.41
C PHE A 92 -2.53 -11.49 -7.08
N GLU A 93 -2.85 -11.36 -5.80
CA GLU A 93 -3.59 -10.20 -5.31
C GLU A 93 -2.82 -8.92 -5.73
N VAL A 94 -3.52 -7.94 -6.31
CA VAL A 94 -2.89 -6.73 -6.89
C VAL A 94 -2.02 -6.00 -5.88
N GLY A 95 -2.43 -6.00 -4.61
CA GLY A 95 -1.69 -5.40 -3.52
C GLY A 95 -0.58 -6.27 -2.92
N ASP A 96 -0.44 -7.54 -3.29
CA ASP A 96 0.57 -8.43 -2.70
C ASP A 96 1.93 -8.28 -3.36
N LEU A 97 2.66 -7.26 -2.90
CA LEU A 97 3.99 -6.95 -3.38
C LEU A 97 5.03 -7.98 -2.90
N SER A 98 4.85 -8.55 -1.70
CA SER A 98 5.79 -9.52 -1.14
C SER A 98 5.79 -10.86 -1.86
N ALA A 99 4.62 -11.38 -2.19
CA ALA A 99 4.53 -12.63 -2.95
C ALA A 99 5.14 -12.49 -4.34
N ARG A 100 4.96 -11.33 -5.00
CA ARG A 100 5.52 -11.06 -6.33
C ARG A 100 7.02 -10.75 -6.30
N HIS A 101 7.45 -9.88 -5.40
CA HIS A 101 8.78 -9.24 -5.47
C HIS A 101 9.74 -9.67 -4.34
N GLY A 102 9.27 -10.50 -3.41
CA GLY A 102 10.05 -10.98 -2.27
C GLY A 102 9.75 -10.22 -0.97
N SER A 103 9.99 -10.91 0.14
CA SER A 103 9.74 -10.44 1.51
C SER A 103 10.88 -9.58 2.06
N LEU A 104 10.57 -8.75 3.06
CA LEU A 104 11.55 -7.96 3.83
C LEU A 104 12.21 -8.77 4.96
N GLU A 105 11.82 -10.04 5.16
CA GLU A 105 12.32 -10.88 6.26
C GLU A 105 13.85 -10.97 6.29
N ASN A 106 14.39 -11.05 7.50
CA ASN A 106 15.82 -11.20 7.76
C ASN A 106 16.71 -10.05 7.26
N THR A 107 16.12 -8.92 6.84
CA THR A 107 16.86 -7.74 6.41
C THR A 107 16.87 -6.65 7.48
N ASN A 108 17.96 -5.88 7.54
CA ASN A 108 18.02 -4.67 8.36
C ASN A 108 17.76 -3.41 7.52
N ASN A 109 18.30 -3.40 6.30
CA ASN A 109 18.03 -2.40 5.27
C ASN A 109 17.62 -3.15 4.01
N PHE A 110 16.75 -2.55 3.21
CA PHE A 110 16.26 -3.14 1.98
C PHE A 110 16.27 -2.10 0.87
N GLN A 111 16.95 -2.40 -0.22
CA GLN A 111 16.96 -1.58 -1.42
C GLN A 111 16.77 -2.46 -2.64
N ALA A 112 15.74 -2.20 -3.42
CA ALA A 112 15.43 -2.97 -4.61
C ALA A 112 14.65 -2.14 -5.62
N THR A 113 14.70 -2.55 -6.89
CA THR A 113 13.85 -2.03 -7.96
C THR A 113 13.18 -3.20 -8.66
N PHE A 114 11.87 -3.08 -8.86
CA PHE A 114 11.03 -4.11 -9.48
C PHE A 114 10.25 -3.53 -10.66
N MET A 115 9.89 -4.41 -11.59
CA MET A 115 8.94 -4.13 -12.66
C MET A 115 7.67 -4.92 -12.38
N ASP A 116 6.51 -4.27 -12.38
CA ASP A 116 5.22 -4.89 -12.09
C ASP A 116 4.22 -4.69 -13.23
N TRP A 117 3.71 -5.81 -13.75
CA TRP A 117 2.74 -5.89 -14.83
C TRP A 117 1.28 -5.73 -14.37
N ASN A 118 1.02 -5.78 -13.06
CA ASN A 118 -0.34 -5.76 -12.51
C ASN A 118 -0.40 -4.91 -11.23
N LEU A 119 0.21 -3.71 -11.29
CA LEU A 119 0.15 -2.70 -10.23
C LEU A 119 -0.12 -1.31 -10.84
N PRO A 120 -1.34 -1.06 -11.35
CA PRO A 120 -1.64 0.16 -12.10
C PRO A 120 -1.58 1.41 -11.21
N LEU A 121 -1.09 2.52 -11.76
CA LEU A 121 -1.16 3.87 -11.19
C LEU A 121 -2.30 4.71 -11.80
N PHE A 122 -2.95 4.19 -12.83
CA PHE A 122 -4.08 4.82 -13.53
C PHE A 122 -5.35 3.99 -13.49
N GLY A 123 -6.48 4.64 -13.77
CA GLY A 123 -7.78 4.00 -13.89
C GLY A 123 -8.36 3.52 -12.55
N ARG A 124 -9.48 2.80 -12.65
CA ARG A 124 -10.29 2.39 -11.50
C ARG A 124 -9.53 1.55 -10.46
N ASN A 125 -8.54 0.79 -10.91
CA ASN A 125 -7.79 -0.10 -10.04
C ASN A 125 -6.48 0.50 -9.51
N SER A 126 -6.25 1.79 -9.75
CA SER A 126 -5.04 2.50 -9.33
C SER A 126 -4.74 2.29 -7.85
N ILE A 127 -3.45 2.13 -7.53
CA ILE A 127 -2.94 2.12 -6.16
C ILE A 127 -2.66 3.52 -5.60
N VAL A 128 -2.75 4.56 -6.43
CA VAL A 128 -2.60 5.94 -5.98
C VAL A 128 -3.77 6.32 -5.07
N GLY A 129 -3.48 7.04 -3.98
CA GLY A 129 -4.49 7.37 -2.97
C GLY A 129 -4.82 6.21 -2.03
N ARG A 130 -4.04 5.12 -2.09
CA ARG A 130 -4.11 4.00 -1.14
C ARG A 130 -2.96 4.06 -0.15
N SER A 131 -2.64 2.96 0.52
CA SER A 131 -1.49 2.87 1.42
C SER A 131 -0.67 1.61 1.18
N VAL A 132 0.64 1.69 1.46
CA VAL A 132 1.48 0.52 1.68
C VAL A 132 1.49 0.22 3.17
N VAL A 133 1.32 -1.05 3.54
CA VAL A 133 1.44 -1.54 4.91
C VAL A 133 2.54 -2.58 4.95
N ILE A 134 3.45 -2.43 5.90
CA ILE A 134 4.51 -3.37 6.25
C ILE A 134 4.04 -4.16 7.48
N HIS A 135 4.15 -5.48 7.42
CA HIS A 135 3.71 -6.40 8.45
C HIS A 135 4.88 -7.10 9.13
N MET A 136 4.68 -7.45 10.40
CA MET A 136 5.46 -8.49 11.06
C MET A 136 5.15 -9.87 10.45
N PRO A 137 6.03 -10.88 10.60
CA PRO A 137 5.79 -12.23 10.07
C PRO A 137 4.48 -12.87 10.54
N ASN A 138 3.99 -12.49 11.72
CA ASN A 138 2.68 -12.92 12.25
C ASN A 138 1.48 -12.14 11.69
N SER A 139 1.65 -11.45 10.55
CA SER A 139 0.66 -10.60 9.87
C SER A 139 0.25 -9.31 10.60
N THR A 140 0.79 -9.02 11.78
CA THR A 140 0.51 -7.76 12.49
C THR A 140 1.02 -6.58 11.67
N ARG A 141 0.17 -5.55 11.50
CA ARG A 141 0.54 -4.32 10.78
C ARG A 141 1.52 -3.52 11.63
N PHE A 142 2.71 -3.26 11.12
CA PHE A 142 3.81 -2.64 11.86
C PHE A 142 4.02 -1.17 11.48
N ALA A 143 4.05 -0.88 10.19
CA ALA A 143 4.20 0.46 9.67
C ALA A 143 3.35 0.63 8.41
N CYS A 144 2.94 1.86 8.13
CA CYS A 144 2.16 2.16 6.94
C CYS A 144 2.40 3.58 6.44
N ALA A 145 2.16 3.79 5.15
CA ALA A 145 2.27 5.10 4.50
C ALA A 145 1.31 5.22 3.31
N SER A 146 0.73 6.40 3.12
CA SER A 146 -0.15 6.67 1.97
C SER A 146 0.67 6.79 0.69
N ILE A 147 0.15 6.26 -0.41
CA ILE A 147 0.70 6.44 -1.75
C ILE A 147 0.18 7.75 -2.30
N SER A 148 1.00 8.79 -2.19
CA SER A 148 0.66 10.16 -2.55
C SER A 148 1.09 10.52 -3.97
N TYR A 149 0.41 11.51 -4.55
CA TYR A 149 0.80 12.17 -5.79
C TYR A 149 2.13 12.92 -5.60
N PRO A 150 2.92 13.06 -6.68
CA PRO A 150 4.00 14.05 -6.69
C PRO A 150 3.40 15.46 -6.66
N GLY A 151 3.76 16.26 -5.66
CA GLY A 151 3.37 17.67 -5.59
C GLY A 151 2.10 17.95 -4.80
N GLU A 152 1.65 19.19 -4.88
CA GLU A 152 0.42 19.66 -4.24
C GLU A 152 -0.80 19.07 -4.93
N VAL A 153 -1.80 18.69 -4.15
CA VAL A 153 -3.04 18.11 -4.65
C VAL A 153 -4.24 18.75 -3.99
N THR A 154 -5.30 18.93 -4.77
CA THR A 154 -6.60 19.33 -4.25
C THR A 154 -7.33 18.10 -3.74
N VAL A 155 -7.57 18.05 -2.42
CA VAL A 155 -8.26 16.93 -1.77
C VAL A 155 -9.68 17.34 -1.41
N ALA A 156 -10.67 16.84 -2.14
CA ALA A 156 -12.06 16.92 -1.73
C ALA A 156 -12.33 15.89 -0.64
N LYS A 157 -12.84 16.35 0.51
CA LYS A 157 -13.18 15.50 1.65
C LYS A 157 -14.69 15.44 1.83
N ALA A 158 -15.26 14.24 1.77
CA ALA A 158 -16.64 14.00 2.16
C ALA A 158 -16.65 13.28 3.51
N GLN A 159 -17.16 13.93 4.55
CA GLN A 159 -17.34 13.30 5.86
C GLN A 159 -18.77 12.75 5.94
N LEU A 160 -18.86 11.42 5.94
CA LEU A 160 -20.14 10.74 6.11
C LEU A 160 -20.34 10.48 7.60
N SER A 161 -21.45 10.98 8.14
CA SER A 161 -21.90 10.71 9.52
C SER A 161 -23.22 9.95 9.46
N CYS A 162 -23.33 8.84 10.20
CA CYS A 162 -24.64 8.25 10.49
C CYS A 162 -25.33 8.93 11.68
N GLY A 163 -26.64 8.75 11.80
CA GLY A 163 -27.44 9.25 12.93
C GLY A 163 -26.98 8.70 14.29
N LEU A 164 -27.40 9.39 15.36
CA LEU A 164 -27.07 9.06 16.76
C LEU A 164 -27.21 7.56 17.04
N GLY A 165 -26.11 6.94 17.50
CA GLY A 165 -26.06 5.52 17.87
C GLY A 165 -25.45 4.58 16.83
N VAL A 166 -25.09 5.07 15.63
CA VAL A 166 -24.43 4.26 14.59
C VAL A 166 -23.03 4.79 14.32
N ALA A 167 -22.01 3.98 14.61
CA ALA A 167 -20.63 4.28 14.26
C ALA A 167 -20.44 4.18 12.74
N CYS A 168 -20.60 5.29 12.03
CA CYS A 168 -20.17 5.41 10.65
C CYS A 168 -19.60 6.82 10.46
N GLY A 169 -18.30 6.93 10.72
CA GLY A 169 -17.48 8.07 10.30
C GLY A 169 -16.55 7.57 9.22
N ARG A 170 -16.92 7.70 7.95
CA ARG A 170 -15.98 7.43 6.84
C ARG A 170 -15.74 8.74 6.11
N THR A 171 -14.48 9.18 6.13
CA THR A 171 -14.04 10.31 5.30
C THR A 171 -13.59 9.75 3.96
N ILE A 172 -14.28 10.11 2.89
CA ILE A 172 -13.83 9.84 1.53
C ILE A 172 -12.91 10.99 1.11
N HIS A 173 -11.69 10.65 0.70
CA HIS A 173 -10.74 11.59 0.12
C HIS A 173 -10.72 11.36 -1.40
N MET A 174 -11.24 12.31 -2.16
CA MET A 174 -11.00 12.38 -3.60
C MET A 174 -9.82 13.29 -3.82
N VAL A 175 -8.74 12.74 -4.37
CA VAL A 175 -7.50 13.49 -4.62
C VAL A 175 -7.44 13.80 -6.11
N TYR A 176 -7.35 15.09 -6.42
CA TYR A 176 -7.17 15.61 -7.77
C TYR A 176 -5.80 16.27 -7.85
N SER A 177 -5.01 15.92 -8.87
CA SER A 177 -3.90 16.73 -9.33
C SER A 177 -4.41 17.70 -10.39
N ASP A 178 -3.92 18.94 -10.39
CA ASP A 178 -4.21 19.93 -11.43
C ASP A 178 -3.41 19.68 -12.73
N GLU A 179 -2.83 18.49 -12.87
CA GLU A 179 -2.09 17.98 -14.03
C GLU A 179 -2.82 16.78 -14.66
#